data_AF-A0AAU9SJC5-F1
#
_entry.id   AF-A0AAU9SJC5-F1
#
_cell.length_a   1.000
_cell.length_b   1.000
_cell.length_c   1.000
_cell.angle_alpha   90.00
_cell.angle_beta   90.00
_cell.angle_gamma   90.00
#
_symmetry.space_group_name_H-M   'P 1'
#
loop_
_entity.id
_entity.type
_entity.pdbx_description
1 polymer ?
#
loop_
_entity_poly.entity_id
_entity_poly.type
_entity_poly.pdbx_seq_one_letter_code
_entity_poly.pdbx_strand_id
1 'polypeptide(L)'
;MKQRTWPCKSEGSRFTSLPFSKPNDKEKRSRFSIRGTAKSSSRSSSHPPSNEVADAGGDFSMLPFDILTKIAAPLSFPNLQAASSVCKSWRDALQPLRESMALLKWGKRFKHGRGGVRANLDKALDSFLKAAARGSTLAMVDAGLVYWERGEKEKAVNLYRKAAELGDAVGQCNLGISYLQAQPSNPKEAMKWLKQSAENGYVRAQYQLALCLHQSQVVQPNMQEATRWYLKAAEGGYARAMYNVSLCYSVGQGVPQNRKLARKWMKRAADQGHSKAQFEHGLTLFSEGAMLKSVLYLELAERGGETAATHVKEVVQHRLSANSRAHGLP
;
A
#
# COMPACT_ATOMS: atom_id res chain seq x y z
N MET A 1 3.45 19.74 15.24
CA MET A 1 3.70 18.33 15.61
C MET A 1 3.79 17.48 14.35
N LYS A 2 4.89 16.72 14.16
CA LYS A 2 5.17 15.94 12.94
C LYS A 2 4.15 14.79 12.80
N GLN A 3 3.20 14.92 11.87
CA GLN A 3 2.25 13.84 11.58
C GLN A 3 3.00 12.65 10.95
N ARG A 4 2.93 11.49 11.61
CA ARG A 4 3.42 10.22 11.07
C ARG A 4 2.56 9.84 9.86
N THR A 5 3.20 9.65 8.71
CA THR A 5 2.57 9.40 7.41
C THR A 5 2.17 7.94 7.16
N TRP A 6 2.15 7.08 8.19
CA TRP A 6 1.87 5.66 8.03
C TRP A 6 0.89 5.14 9.09
N PRO A 7 -0.12 4.34 8.71
CA PRO A 7 -1.03 3.70 9.66
C PRO A 7 -0.31 2.63 10.50
N CYS A 8 -0.74 2.49 11.77
CA CYS A 8 -0.37 1.35 12.61
C CYS A 8 -1.07 0.06 12.12
N LYS A 9 -0.43 -1.08 12.40
CA LYS A 9 -0.79 -2.45 11.99
C LYS A 9 -2.30 -2.71 11.87
N SER A 10 -2.74 -3.24 10.74
CA SER A 10 -3.92 -4.10 10.71
C SER A 10 -3.57 -5.41 11.42
N GLU A 11 -4.40 -5.81 12.39
CA GLU A 11 -4.32 -7.13 13.00
C GLU A 11 -4.50 -8.20 11.93
N GLY A 12 -3.70 -9.26 12.06
CA GLY A 12 -3.59 -10.31 11.07
C GLY A 12 -4.91 -11.03 10.82
N SER A 13 -5.15 -11.35 9.55
CA SER A 13 -6.09 -12.39 9.15
C SER A 13 -5.71 -13.69 9.87
N ARG A 14 -6.63 -14.17 10.72
CA ARG A 14 -6.58 -15.52 11.28
C ARG A 14 -6.88 -16.50 10.16
N PHE A 15 -5.84 -17.04 9.52
CA PHE A 15 -5.96 -18.27 8.76
C PHE A 15 -5.45 -19.42 9.63
N THR A 16 -6.38 -20.29 10.01
CA THR A 16 -6.12 -21.57 10.67
C THR A 16 -5.37 -22.48 9.72
N SER A 17 -4.14 -22.84 10.07
CA SER A 17 -3.38 -23.90 9.39
C SER A 17 -4.05 -25.26 9.66
N LEU A 18 -4.47 -25.97 8.61
CA LEU A 18 -4.81 -27.38 8.70
C LEU A 18 -3.53 -28.24 8.85
N PRO A 19 -3.56 -29.32 9.65
CA PRO A 19 -2.36 -30.03 10.06
C PRO A 19 -1.84 -31.03 9.01
N PHE A 20 -0.51 -31.16 8.98
CA PHE A 20 0.25 -32.21 8.31
C PHE A 20 -0.13 -33.60 8.84
N SER A 21 -0.45 -34.55 7.96
CA SER A 21 -0.49 -35.98 8.26
C SER A 21 0.73 -36.69 7.64
N LYS A 22 1.46 -37.44 8.48
CA LYS A 22 2.56 -38.33 8.08
C LYS A 22 2.01 -39.69 7.62
N PRO A 23 2.76 -40.46 6.81
CA PRO A 23 2.29 -41.72 6.22
C PRO A 23 2.58 -42.91 7.14
N ASN A 24 1.66 -43.88 7.24
CA ASN A 24 2.05 -45.29 7.28
C ASN A 24 0.93 -46.31 6.97
N ASP A 25 1.37 -47.31 6.18
CA ASP A 25 1.03 -48.73 6.11
C ASP A 25 -0.34 -49.31 5.64
N LYS A 26 -0.20 -50.13 4.58
CA LYS A 26 -0.85 -51.43 4.24
C LYS A 26 -2.38 -51.48 3.98
N GLU A 27 -2.76 -51.80 2.73
CA GLU A 27 -3.12 -53.18 2.33
C GLU A 27 -3.52 -53.33 0.85
N LYS A 28 -3.01 -54.43 0.26
CA LYS A 28 -3.61 -55.40 -0.67
C LYS A 28 -4.18 -55.02 -2.05
N ARG A 29 -3.46 -55.54 -3.06
CA ARG A 29 -3.88 -56.43 -4.17
C ARG A 29 -4.98 -55.98 -5.14
N SER A 30 -4.58 -55.86 -6.43
CA SER A 30 -5.16 -56.59 -7.57
C SER A 30 -4.35 -56.27 -8.84
N ARG A 31 -3.43 -57.14 -9.26
CA ARG A 31 -3.57 -58.05 -10.44
C ARG A 31 -4.01 -57.32 -11.73
N PHE A 32 -3.06 -57.12 -12.65
CA PHE A 32 -3.14 -57.66 -14.01
C PHE A 32 -1.73 -57.84 -14.58
N SER A 33 -1.45 -59.08 -14.99
CA SER A 33 -0.28 -59.55 -15.72
C SER A 33 -0.53 -59.36 -17.21
N ILE A 34 0.50 -59.10 -18.00
CA ILE A 34 0.87 -59.94 -19.15
C ILE A 34 2.37 -59.72 -19.46
N ARG A 35 3.03 -60.87 -19.60
CA ARG A 35 4.45 -61.11 -19.86
C ARG A 35 4.62 -61.30 -21.36
N GLY A 36 5.73 -60.82 -21.95
CA GLY A 36 6.01 -61.11 -23.36
C GLY A 36 7.38 -60.68 -23.86
N THR A 37 8.41 -61.43 -23.43
CA THR A 37 9.55 -61.93 -24.23
C THR A 37 10.45 -60.97 -25.02
N ALA A 38 11.72 -60.96 -24.62
CA ALA A 38 12.87 -60.47 -25.38
C ALA A 38 13.17 -61.32 -26.63
N LYS A 39 13.61 -60.67 -27.71
CA LYS A 39 14.54 -61.24 -28.70
C LYS A 39 15.49 -60.15 -29.18
N SER A 40 16.78 -60.49 -29.12
CA SER A 40 17.92 -59.74 -29.60
C SER A 40 18.00 -59.73 -31.13
N SER A 41 18.42 -58.61 -31.71
CA SER A 41 19.13 -58.60 -33.00
C SER A 41 20.09 -57.42 -33.06
N SER A 42 21.37 -57.74 -33.07
CA SER A 42 22.50 -56.85 -33.38
C SER A 42 22.56 -56.55 -34.88
N ARG A 43 22.74 -55.27 -35.26
CA ARG A 43 23.46 -54.89 -36.50
C ARG A 43 23.91 -53.42 -36.47
N SER A 44 25.23 -53.26 -36.36
CA SER A 44 26.13 -52.33 -37.06
C SER A 44 25.64 -50.96 -37.56
N SER A 45 26.30 -49.93 -37.01
CA SER A 45 26.91 -48.77 -37.68
C SER A 45 26.09 -47.93 -38.68
N SER A 46 25.79 -46.71 -38.27
CA SER A 46 26.15 -45.51 -39.03
C SER A 46 25.99 -44.28 -38.13
N HIS A 47 27.07 -43.48 -38.03
CA HIS A 47 26.92 -42.08 -37.63
C HIS A 47 26.14 -41.34 -38.71
N PRO A 48 25.22 -40.44 -38.33
CA PRO A 48 25.05 -39.18 -39.04
C PRO A 48 25.20 -38.00 -38.06
N PRO A 49 25.37 -36.78 -38.58
CA PRO A 49 26.24 -35.78 -38.01
C PRO A 49 25.64 -35.12 -36.77
N SER A 50 26.54 -34.49 -36.01
CA SER A 50 26.25 -33.45 -35.03
C SER A 50 25.35 -32.37 -35.63
N ASN A 51 24.04 -32.59 -35.61
CA ASN A 51 23.09 -31.50 -35.55
C ASN A 51 23.18 -30.96 -34.13
N GLU A 52 24.02 -29.94 -33.96
CA GLU A 52 23.74 -28.88 -33.00
C GLU A 52 22.35 -28.33 -33.33
N VAL A 53 21.32 -29.03 -32.85
CA VAL A 53 20.05 -28.38 -32.58
C VAL A 53 20.38 -27.49 -31.40
N ALA A 54 20.75 -26.25 -31.72
CA ALA A 54 20.71 -25.15 -30.78
C ALA A 54 19.37 -25.28 -30.05
N ASP A 55 19.45 -25.72 -28.80
CA ASP A 55 18.34 -25.65 -27.87
C ASP A 55 18.05 -24.15 -27.73
N ALA A 56 17.16 -23.66 -28.59
CA ALA A 56 16.58 -22.34 -28.50
C ALA A 56 15.59 -22.25 -27.34
N GLY A 57 15.75 -23.07 -26.30
CA GLY A 57 15.33 -22.76 -24.95
C GLY A 57 16.16 -21.60 -24.43
N GLY A 58 15.79 -20.37 -24.80
CA GLY A 58 16.46 -19.16 -24.34
C GLY A 58 16.65 -19.19 -22.82
N ASP A 59 17.91 -19.30 -22.38
CA ASP A 59 18.24 -19.30 -20.96
C ASP A 59 17.86 -17.93 -20.38
N PHE A 60 16.93 -17.92 -19.42
CA PHE A 60 16.46 -16.70 -18.76
C PHE A 60 17.59 -15.95 -18.03
N SER A 61 18.73 -16.59 -17.78
CA SER A 61 19.94 -15.93 -17.27
C SER A 61 20.48 -14.84 -18.23
N MET A 62 20.14 -14.91 -19.52
CA MET A 62 20.59 -13.99 -20.56
C MET A 62 19.74 -12.72 -20.67
N LEU A 63 18.66 -12.60 -19.90
CA LEU A 63 17.85 -11.38 -19.90
C LEU A 63 18.66 -10.22 -19.32
N PRO A 64 18.66 -9.04 -19.99
CA PRO A 64 19.25 -7.83 -19.43
C PRO A 64 18.68 -7.53 -18.04
N PHE A 65 19.55 -7.10 -17.12
CA PHE A 65 19.17 -6.81 -15.74
C PHE A 65 18.02 -5.79 -15.62
N ASP A 66 17.96 -4.83 -16.54
CA ASP A 66 16.88 -3.84 -16.58
C ASP A 66 15.50 -4.44 -16.90
N ILE A 67 15.47 -5.53 -17.68
CA ILE A 67 14.23 -6.26 -17.97
C ILE A 67 13.85 -7.10 -16.74
N LEU A 68 14.82 -7.77 -16.12
CA LEU A 68 14.59 -8.54 -14.91
C LEU A 68 14.06 -7.68 -13.75
N THR A 69 14.61 -6.48 -13.57
CA THR A 69 14.13 -5.54 -12.55
C THR A 69 12.72 -5.04 -12.83
N LYS A 70 12.34 -4.80 -14.09
CA LYS A 70 10.95 -4.48 -14.45
C LYS A 70 9.99 -5.63 -14.18
N ILE A 71 10.37 -6.86 -14.53
CA ILE A 71 9.55 -8.06 -14.28
C ILE A 71 9.39 -8.30 -12.77
N ALA A 72 10.46 -8.08 -12.02
CA ALA A 72 10.49 -8.35 -10.59
C ALA A 72 10.05 -7.18 -9.70
N ALA A 73 9.91 -5.97 -10.24
CA ALA A 73 9.43 -4.78 -9.52
C ALA A 73 8.14 -5.04 -8.69
N PRO A 74 7.12 -5.77 -9.19
CA PRO A 74 5.92 -6.05 -8.40
C PRO A 74 6.07 -7.22 -7.40
N LEU A 75 7.18 -7.96 -7.39
CA LEU A 75 7.32 -9.17 -6.58
C LEU A 75 7.56 -8.85 -5.11
N SER A 76 6.76 -9.49 -4.24
CA SER A 76 7.02 -9.52 -2.81
C SER A 76 8.22 -10.42 -2.49
N PHE A 77 8.82 -10.27 -1.30
CA PHE A 77 9.96 -11.11 -0.88
C PHE A 77 9.65 -12.63 -0.96
N PRO A 78 8.50 -13.14 -0.46
CA PRO A 78 8.15 -14.55 -0.64
C PRO A 78 8.04 -14.97 -2.10
N ASN A 79 7.45 -14.14 -2.96
CA ASN A 79 7.29 -14.44 -4.38
C ASN A 79 8.64 -14.48 -5.10
N LEU A 80 9.54 -13.55 -4.78
CA LEU A 80 10.89 -13.52 -5.32
C LEU A 80 11.70 -14.74 -4.86
N GLN A 81 11.55 -15.15 -3.61
CA GLN A 81 12.20 -16.35 -3.07
C GLN A 81 11.67 -17.61 -3.74
N ALA A 82 10.36 -17.72 -3.95
CA ALA A 82 9.74 -18.81 -4.69
C ALA A 82 10.24 -18.86 -6.14
N ALA A 83 10.26 -17.74 -6.86
CA ALA A 83 10.80 -17.66 -8.22
C ALA A 83 12.27 -18.10 -8.29
N SER A 84 13.07 -17.73 -7.29
CA SER A 84 14.48 -18.10 -7.19
C SER A 84 14.71 -19.60 -6.89
N SER A 85 13.66 -20.33 -6.51
CA SER A 85 13.75 -21.76 -6.19
C SER A 85 13.48 -22.67 -7.39
N VAL A 86 12.98 -22.12 -8.51
CA VAL A 86 12.57 -22.87 -9.70
C VAL A 86 13.75 -23.53 -10.38
N CYS A 87 14.82 -22.79 -10.67
CA CYS A 87 16.05 -23.36 -11.23
C CYS A 87 17.28 -22.49 -10.90
N LYS A 88 18.48 -23.00 -11.24
CA LYS A 88 19.75 -22.30 -11.00
C LYS A 88 19.82 -20.96 -11.75
N SER A 89 19.41 -20.91 -13.03
CA SER A 89 19.39 -19.67 -13.81
C SER A 89 18.54 -18.57 -13.14
N TRP A 90 17.35 -18.92 -12.64
CA TRP A 90 16.48 -17.97 -11.91
C TRP A 90 17.06 -17.56 -10.55
N ARG A 91 17.72 -18.49 -9.86
CA ARG A 91 18.43 -18.17 -8.61
C ARG A 91 19.53 -17.14 -8.87
N ASP A 92 20.35 -17.36 -9.89
CA ASP A 92 21.51 -16.51 -10.16
C ASP A 92 21.04 -15.14 -10.69
N ALA A 93 20.09 -15.11 -11.64
CA ALA A 93 19.53 -13.88 -12.20
C ALA A 93 18.84 -12.98 -11.15
N LEU A 94 18.11 -13.57 -10.18
CA LEU A 94 17.41 -12.80 -9.15
C LEU A 94 18.27 -12.51 -7.90
N GLN A 95 19.54 -12.90 -7.87
CA GLN A 95 20.42 -12.66 -6.72
C GLN A 95 20.48 -11.18 -6.31
N PRO A 96 20.67 -10.20 -7.22
CA PRO A 96 20.74 -8.79 -6.82
C PRO A 96 19.45 -8.32 -6.16
N LEU A 97 18.30 -8.80 -6.62
CA LEU A 97 17.00 -8.45 -6.05
C LEU A 97 16.79 -9.07 -4.67
N ARG A 98 17.29 -10.29 -4.40
CA ARG A 98 17.23 -10.86 -3.05
C ARG A 98 18.12 -10.09 -2.08
N GLU A 99 19.33 -9.72 -2.51
CA GLU A 99 20.24 -8.89 -1.73
C GLU A 99 19.62 -7.50 -1.44
N SER A 100 18.97 -6.91 -2.43
CA SER A 100 18.31 -5.61 -2.28
C SER A 100 17.21 -5.64 -1.22
N MET A 101 16.46 -6.73 -1.11
CA MET A 101 15.43 -6.90 -0.09
C MET A 101 16.01 -7.07 1.32
N ALA A 102 17.15 -7.76 1.45
CA ALA A 102 17.86 -7.85 2.72
C ALA A 102 18.36 -6.45 3.17
N LEU A 103 18.96 -5.70 2.25
CA LEU A 103 19.42 -4.33 2.47
C LEU A 103 18.26 -3.37 2.81
N LEU A 104 17.11 -3.49 2.14
CA LEU A 104 15.90 -2.73 2.45
C LEU A 104 15.43 -3.00 3.90
N LYS A 105 15.43 -4.27 4.32
CA LYS A 105 15.06 -4.66 5.69
C LYS A 105 16.01 -4.06 6.72
N TRP A 106 17.31 -4.07 6.45
CA TRP A 106 18.33 -3.42 7.28
C TRP A 106 18.14 -1.90 7.33
N GLY A 107 17.91 -1.25 6.18
CA GLY A 107 17.63 0.18 6.12
C GLY A 107 16.43 0.58 6.97
N LYS A 108 15.33 -0.20 6.94
CA LYS A 108 14.16 0.03 7.80
C LYS A 108 14.45 -0.16 9.29
N ARG A 109 15.35 -1.09 9.66
CA ARG A 109 15.80 -1.26 11.06
C ARG A 109 16.57 -0.03 11.53
N PHE A 110 17.51 0.47 10.74
CA PHE A 110 18.25 1.71 11.05
C PHE A 110 17.32 2.93 11.07
N LYS A 111 16.36 3.06 10.15
CA LYS A 111 15.43 4.20 10.13
C LYS A 111 14.57 4.28 11.40
N HIS A 112 14.14 3.14 11.93
CA HIS A 112 13.20 3.08 13.05
C HIS A 112 13.81 2.68 14.40
N GLY A 113 15.08 2.31 14.44
CA GLY A 113 15.74 1.82 15.66
C GLY A 113 15.15 0.50 16.18
N ARG A 114 14.92 -0.50 15.29
CA ARG A 114 14.31 -1.80 15.66
C ARG A 114 15.33 -2.92 15.68
N GLY A 115 15.08 -3.93 16.52
CA GLY A 115 15.89 -5.17 16.56
C GLY A 115 17.27 -4.98 17.17
N GLY A 116 17.37 -4.21 18.27
CA GLY A 116 18.62 -3.96 18.99
C GLY A 116 19.53 -2.90 18.37
N VAL A 117 19.10 -2.28 17.27
CA VAL A 117 19.87 -1.24 16.56
C VAL A 117 19.32 0.14 16.91
N ARG A 118 20.19 1.10 17.20
CA ARG A 118 19.79 2.51 17.39
C ARG A 118 19.39 3.16 16.07
N ALA A 119 18.43 4.07 16.12
CA ALA A 119 18.00 4.78 14.93
C ALA A 119 19.16 5.62 14.34
N ASN A 120 19.43 5.45 13.04
CA ASN A 120 20.48 6.17 12.34
C ASN A 120 20.06 6.36 10.87
N LEU A 121 19.81 7.61 10.49
CA LEU A 121 19.32 7.95 9.14
C LEU A 121 20.38 7.80 8.06
N ASP A 122 21.67 7.98 8.37
CA ASP A 122 22.75 7.84 7.39
C ASP A 122 22.99 6.38 7.02
N LYS A 123 23.04 5.50 8.03
CA LYS A 123 23.11 4.04 7.80
C LYS A 123 21.87 3.51 7.09
N ALA A 124 20.70 4.07 7.41
CA ALA A 124 19.47 3.74 6.70
C ALA A 124 19.56 4.14 5.23
N LEU A 125 19.99 5.38 4.95
CA LEU A 125 20.14 5.89 3.60
C LEU A 125 21.16 5.08 2.78
N ASP A 126 22.33 4.80 3.34
CA ASP A 126 23.35 3.95 2.70
C ASP A 126 22.78 2.57 2.33
N SER A 127 22.06 1.93 3.26
CA SER A 127 21.40 0.65 3.01
C SER A 127 20.36 0.74 1.89
N PHE A 128 19.54 1.80 1.89
CA PHE A 128 18.55 2.02 0.84
C PHE A 128 19.18 2.30 -0.53
N LEU A 129 20.27 3.08 -0.59
CA LEU A 129 20.98 3.35 -1.84
C LEU A 129 21.62 2.09 -2.42
N LYS A 130 22.24 1.24 -1.57
CA LYS A 130 22.79 -0.06 -1.98
C LYS A 130 21.71 -1.01 -2.51
N ALA A 131 20.51 -0.96 -1.93
CA ALA A 131 19.36 -1.72 -2.41
C ALA A 131 18.77 -1.14 -3.70
N ALA A 132 18.69 0.19 -3.82
CA ALA A 132 18.23 0.89 -5.01
C ALA A 132 19.14 0.61 -6.22
N ALA A 133 20.46 0.57 -6.01
CA ALA A 133 21.44 0.19 -7.03
C ALA A 133 21.25 -1.24 -7.57
N ARG A 134 20.59 -2.11 -6.79
CA ARG A 134 20.22 -3.48 -7.16
C ARG A 134 18.78 -3.58 -7.69
N GLY A 135 18.16 -2.46 -8.06
CA GLY A 135 16.85 -2.42 -8.72
C GLY A 135 15.64 -2.45 -7.78
N SER A 136 15.80 -2.30 -6.46
CA SER A 136 14.65 -2.24 -5.55
C SER A 136 13.92 -0.89 -5.65
N THR A 137 12.73 -0.89 -6.25
CA THR A 137 11.87 0.31 -6.32
C THR A 137 11.46 0.80 -4.93
N LEU A 138 11.14 -0.13 -4.03
CA LEU A 138 10.81 0.18 -2.64
C LEU A 138 11.96 0.92 -1.93
N ALA A 139 13.20 0.51 -2.18
CA ALA A 139 14.37 1.17 -1.62
C ALA A 139 14.61 2.55 -2.26
N MET A 140 14.35 2.71 -3.56
CA MET A 140 14.39 4.03 -4.21
C MET A 140 13.41 4.99 -3.55
N VAL A 141 12.17 4.54 -3.28
CA VAL A 141 11.16 5.32 -2.58
C VAL A 141 11.58 5.65 -1.14
N ASP A 142 12.07 4.67 -0.39
CA ASP A 142 12.48 4.89 1.00
C ASP A 142 13.71 5.81 1.11
N ALA A 143 14.69 5.69 0.20
CA ALA A 143 15.81 6.63 0.09
C ALA A 143 15.34 8.03 -0.30
N GLY A 144 14.40 8.13 -1.25
CA GLY A 144 13.80 9.39 -1.66
C GLY A 144 13.10 10.09 -0.49
N LEU A 145 12.39 9.34 0.35
CA LEU A 145 11.76 9.88 1.55
C LEU A 145 12.78 10.43 2.55
N VAL A 146 13.91 9.73 2.73
CA VAL A 146 14.98 10.21 3.61
C VAL A 146 15.61 11.50 3.07
N TYR A 147 15.90 11.58 1.77
CA TYR A 147 16.38 12.83 1.17
C TYR A 147 15.36 13.96 1.26
N TRP A 148 14.08 13.65 1.09
CA TRP A 148 13.00 14.62 1.24
C TRP A 148 12.94 15.18 2.66
N GLU A 149 13.06 14.33 3.68
CA GLU A 149 13.10 14.72 5.09
C GLU A 149 14.34 15.57 5.43
N ARG A 150 15.45 15.39 4.71
CA ARG A 150 16.68 16.20 4.83
C ARG A 150 16.64 17.54 4.09
N GLY A 151 15.61 17.77 3.26
CA GLY A 151 15.51 18.96 2.41
C GLY A 151 16.19 18.84 1.05
N GLU A 152 16.85 17.71 0.75
CA GLU A 152 17.51 17.42 -0.53
C GLU A 152 16.47 16.96 -1.58
N LYS A 153 15.51 17.84 -1.91
CA LYS A 153 14.33 17.52 -2.72
C LYS A 153 14.68 17.00 -4.12
N GLU A 154 15.72 17.53 -4.76
CA GLU A 154 16.12 17.10 -6.11
C GLU A 154 16.54 15.64 -6.16
N LYS A 155 17.36 15.19 -5.19
CA LYS A 155 17.78 13.79 -5.07
C LYS A 155 16.58 12.88 -4.81
N ALA A 156 15.64 13.34 -3.99
CA ALA A 156 14.40 12.61 -3.73
C ALA A 156 13.56 12.44 -5.01
N VAL A 157 13.35 13.52 -5.77
CA VAL A 157 12.58 13.51 -7.03
C VAL A 157 13.24 12.58 -8.05
N ASN A 158 14.56 12.60 -8.18
CA ASN A 158 15.27 11.71 -9.10
C ASN A 158 15.08 10.23 -8.74
N LEU A 159 15.06 9.87 -7.45
CA LEU A 159 14.77 8.51 -7.01
C LEU A 159 13.31 8.12 -7.23
N TYR A 160 12.37 9.03 -6.95
CA TYR A 160 10.95 8.79 -7.24
C TYR A 160 10.70 8.61 -8.73
N ARG A 161 11.38 9.37 -9.59
CA ARG A 161 11.32 9.21 -11.05
C ARG A 161 11.78 7.82 -11.49
N LYS A 162 12.96 7.38 -11.02
CA LYS A 162 13.46 6.02 -11.32
C LYS A 162 12.47 4.93 -10.87
N ALA A 163 11.92 5.05 -9.66
CA ALA A 163 10.92 4.11 -9.16
C ALA A 163 9.63 4.14 -10.01
N ALA A 164 9.18 5.33 -10.41
CA ALA A 164 7.96 5.52 -11.19
C ALA A 164 8.07 4.96 -12.61
N GLU A 165 9.24 5.13 -13.25
CA GLU A 165 9.57 4.56 -14.57
C GLU A 165 9.62 3.03 -14.55
N LEU A 166 9.98 2.44 -13.41
CA LEU A 166 9.90 0.99 -13.17
C LEU A 166 8.49 0.50 -12.80
N GLY A 167 7.49 1.38 -12.80
CA GLY A 167 6.09 1.04 -12.55
C GLY A 167 5.68 1.02 -11.08
N ASP A 168 6.53 1.49 -10.16
CA ASP A 168 6.21 1.50 -8.73
C ASP A 168 5.13 2.54 -8.41
N ALA A 169 3.96 2.08 -7.96
CA ALA A 169 2.82 2.96 -7.70
C ALA A 169 3.10 3.98 -6.57
N VAL A 170 3.91 3.64 -5.57
CA VAL A 170 4.27 4.58 -4.50
C VAL A 170 5.24 5.64 -5.02
N GLY A 171 6.21 5.25 -5.83
CA GLY A 171 7.12 6.13 -6.56
C GLY A 171 6.37 7.12 -7.45
N GLN A 172 5.44 6.62 -8.27
CA GLN A 172 4.56 7.45 -9.11
C GLN A 172 3.76 8.46 -8.28
N CYS A 173 3.19 8.03 -7.14
CA CYS A 173 2.46 8.93 -6.27
C CYS A 173 3.35 10.01 -5.65
N ASN A 174 4.53 9.63 -5.13
CA ASN A 174 5.44 10.56 -4.50
C ASN A 174 6.02 11.56 -5.51
N LEU A 175 6.30 11.09 -6.73
CA LEU A 175 6.69 11.96 -7.84
C LEU A 175 5.57 12.97 -8.17
N GLY A 176 4.32 12.51 -8.29
CA GLY A 176 3.18 13.39 -8.51
C GLY A 176 3.03 14.45 -7.42
N ILE A 177 3.11 14.05 -6.14
CA ILE A 177 3.08 14.99 -5.01
C ILE A 177 4.26 15.96 -5.05
N SER A 178 5.45 15.51 -5.43
CA SER A 178 6.64 16.36 -5.51
C SER A 178 6.48 17.47 -6.56
N TYR A 179 5.83 17.19 -7.69
CA TYR A 179 5.51 18.20 -8.71
C TYR A 179 4.46 19.22 -8.23
N LEU A 180 3.50 18.81 -7.40
CA LEU A 180 2.55 19.74 -6.78
C LEU A 180 3.24 20.68 -5.80
N GLN A 181 4.23 20.18 -5.06
CA GLN A 181 4.97 20.93 -4.03
C GLN A 181 6.22 21.67 -4.57
N ALA A 182 6.54 21.52 -5.85
CA ALA A 182 7.63 22.22 -6.50
C ALA A 182 7.31 23.72 -6.66
N GLN A 183 8.36 24.53 -6.83
CA GLN A 183 8.24 25.95 -7.12
C GLN A 183 9.05 26.26 -8.39
N PRO A 184 8.41 26.59 -9.53
CA PRO A 184 6.96 26.64 -9.74
C PRO A 184 6.31 25.24 -9.73
N SER A 185 5.05 25.18 -9.31
CA SER A 185 4.27 23.93 -9.28
C SER A 185 3.95 23.46 -10.71
N ASN A 186 4.00 22.14 -10.94
CA ASN A 186 3.63 21.53 -12.22
C ASN A 186 2.45 20.56 -12.06
N PRO A 187 1.21 21.07 -11.99
CA PRO A 187 0.03 20.24 -11.76
C PRO A 187 -0.28 19.28 -12.92
N LYS A 188 0.12 19.63 -14.16
CA LYS A 188 -0.09 18.77 -15.34
C LYS A 188 0.71 17.47 -15.23
N GLU A 189 2.01 17.58 -14.97
CA GLU A 189 2.86 16.40 -14.74
C GLU A 189 2.44 15.65 -13.46
N ALA A 190 2.07 16.37 -12.40
CA ALA A 190 1.58 15.75 -11.19
C ALA A 190 0.37 14.83 -11.45
N MET A 191 -0.65 15.35 -12.16
CA MET A 191 -1.86 14.59 -12.47
C MET A 191 -1.57 13.37 -13.34
N LYS A 192 -0.64 13.45 -14.29
CA LYS A 192 -0.22 12.32 -15.12
C LYS A 192 0.29 11.15 -14.26
N TRP A 193 1.25 11.42 -13.37
CA TRP A 193 1.82 10.40 -12.50
C TRP A 193 0.84 9.91 -11.42
N LEU A 194 0.03 10.81 -10.86
CA LEU A 194 -1.02 10.45 -9.91
C LEU A 194 -2.08 9.55 -10.55
N LYS A 195 -2.47 9.82 -11.80
CA LYS A 195 -3.41 8.98 -12.55
C LYS A 195 -2.88 7.57 -12.76
N GLN A 196 -1.64 7.43 -13.23
CA GLN A 196 -1.01 6.12 -13.40
C GLN A 196 -0.94 5.33 -12.09
N SER A 197 -0.55 5.99 -10.99
CA SER A 197 -0.53 5.38 -9.65
C SER A 197 -1.92 4.99 -9.15
N ALA A 198 -2.93 5.83 -9.40
CA ALA A 198 -4.31 5.60 -9.00
C ALA A 198 -4.96 4.44 -9.76
N GLU A 199 -4.65 4.31 -11.07
CA GLU A 199 -5.06 3.21 -11.94
C GLU A 199 -4.42 1.88 -11.51
N ASN A 200 -3.18 1.92 -11.01
CA ASN A 200 -2.51 0.79 -10.35
C ASN A 200 -3.07 0.45 -8.95
N GLY A 201 -4.15 1.12 -8.52
CA GLY A 201 -4.85 0.81 -7.27
C GLY A 201 -4.25 1.47 -6.02
N TYR A 202 -3.27 2.38 -6.15
CA TYR A 202 -2.70 3.01 -4.98
C TYR A 202 -3.64 4.06 -4.38
N VAL A 203 -4.26 3.69 -3.25
CA VAL A 203 -5.31 4.43 -2.56
C VAL A 203 -4.94 5.89 -2.27
N ARG A 204 -3.70 6.16 -1.85
CA ARG A 204 -3.26 7.53 -1.59
C ARG A 204 -3.20 8.35 -2.88
N ALA A 205 -2.77 7.78 -4.00
CA ALA A 205 -2.79 8.49 -5.28
C ALA A 205 -4.20 8.76 -5.79
N GLN A 206 -5.13 7.81 -5.61
CA GLN A 206 -6.55 8.02 -5.93
C GLN A 206 -7.10 9.26 -5.20
N TYR A 207 -6.81 9.39 -3.91
CA TYR A 207 -7.21 10.57 -3.13
C TYR A 207 -6.51 11.86 -3.60
N GLN A 208 -5.21 11.83 -3.88
CA GLN A 208 -4.48 13.02 -4.36
C GLN A 208 -4.96 13.47 -5.73
N LEU A 209 -5.24 12.53 -6.64
CA LEU A 209 -5.84 12.83 -7.94
C LEU A 209 -7.22 13.47 -7.79
N ALA A 210 -8.04 12.94 -6.88
CA ALA A 210 -9.35 13.53 -6.57
C ALA A 210 -9.24 14.96 -6.02
N LEU A 211 -8.23 15.24 -5.19
CA LEU A 211 -7.95 16.61 -4.73
C LEU A 211 -7.55 17.52 -5.89
N CYS A 212 -6.68 17.07 -6.79
CA CYS A 212 -6.30 17.83 -7.97
C CYS A 212 -7.52 18.16 -8.84
N LEU A 213 -8.38 17.18 -9.13
CA LEU A 213 -9.59 17.37 -9.96
C LEU A 213 -10.66 18.25 -9.29
N HIS A 214 -10.69 18.27 -7.95
CA HIS A 214 -11.58 19.13 -7.18
C HIS A 214 -11.06 20.59 -7.16
N GLN A 215 -9.76 20.78 -6.95
CA GLN A 215 -9.15 22.10 -6.71
C GLN A 215 -8.55 22.75 -7.95
N SER A 216 -8.48 22.06 -9.09
CA SER A 216 -7.69 22.51 -10.22
C SER A 216 -8.17 23.86 -10.77
N GLN A 217 -7.31 24.87 -10.66
CA GLN A 217 -7.41 26.10 -11.45
C GLN A 217 -6.89 25.90 -12.89
N VAL A 218 -6.09 24.85 -13.12
CA VAL A 218 -5.36 24.59 -14.39
C VAL A 218 -6.11 23.65 -15.35
N VAL A 219 -6.98 22.79 -14.82
CA VAL A 219 -7.89 21.93 -15.58
C VAL A 219 -9.29 22.30 -15.13
N GLN A 220 -10.26 22.38 -16.04
CA GLN A 220 -11.66 22.64 -15.67
C GLN A 220 -12.07 21.67 -14.55
N PRO A 221 -12.48 22.18 -13.37
CA PRO A 221 -12.86 21.34 -12.24
C PRO A 221 -13.88 20.28 -12.68
N ASN A 222 -13.55 19.01 -12.48
CA ASN A 222 -14.44 17.90 -12.80
C ASN A 222 -14.88 17.21 -11.51
N MET A 223 -15.92 17.76 -10.88
CA MET A 223 -16.41 17.24 -9.60
C MET A 223 -16.96 15.82 -9.70
N GLN A 224 -17.52 15.43 -10.83
CA GLN A 224 -18.00 14.05 -11.02
C GLN A 224 -16.84 13.07 -10.99
N GLU A 225 -15.75 13.36 -11.72
CA GLU A 225 -14.57 12.52 -11.74
C GLU A 225 -13.82 12.54 -10.40
N ALA A 226 -13.67 13.72 -9.78
CA ALA A 226 -13.10 13.85 -8.44
C ALA A 226 -13.85 12.97 -7.43
N THR A 227 -15.19 13.00 -7.45
CA THR A 227 -16.01 12.20 -6.53
C THR A 227 -15.87 10.70 -6.80
N ARG A 228 -15.75 10.27 -8.05
CA ARG A 228 -15.46 8.86 -8.39
C ARG A 228 -14.12 8.41 -7.81
N TRP A 229 -13.07 9.23 -7.89
CA TRP A 229 -11.78 8.91 -7.30
C TRP A 229 -11.78 8.97 -5.77
N TYR A 230 -12.51 9.91 -5.15
CA TYR A 230 -12.75 9.89 -3.71
C TYR A 230 -13.46 8.61 -3.27
N LEU A 231 -14.48 8.15 -4.00
CA LEU A 231 -15.17 6.89 -3.70
C LEU A 231 -14.22 5.69 -3.75
N LYS A 232 -13.42 5.56 -4.80
CA LYS A 232 -12.40 4.49 -4.90
C LYS A 232 -11.42 4.52 -3.73
N ALA A 233 -10.91 5.71 -3.37
CA ALA A 233 -10.00 5.84 -2.23
C ALA A 233 -10.68 5.54 -0.89
N ALA A 234 -11.95 5.92 -0.73
CA ALA A 234 -12.75 5.65 0.46
C ALA A 234 -13.05 4.15 0.62
N GLU A 235 -13.36 3.46 -0.47
CA GLU A 235 -13.51 2.00 -0.52
C GLU A 235 -12.19 1.30 -0.20
N GLY A 236 -11.07 1.86 -0.66
CA GLY A 236 -9.70 1.45 -0.29
C GLY A 236 -9.29 1.76 1.16
N GLY A 237 -10.20 2.26 2.00
CA GLY A 237 -9.96 2.46 3.43
C GLY A 237 -9.38 3.84 3.80
N TYR A 238 -9.30 4.79 2.88
CA TYR A 238 -8.70 6.09 3.16
C TYR A 238 -9.67 7.03 3.91
N ALA A 239 -9.43 7.25 5.20
CA ALA A 239 -10.35 7.99 6.07
C ALA A 239 -10.62 9.43 5.60
N ARG A 240 -9.62 10.15 5.06
CA ARG A 240 -9.83 11.48 4.47
C ARG A 240 -10.69 11.46 3.22
N ALA A 241 -10.62 10.39 2.43
CA ALA A 241 -11.50 10.21 1.27
C ALA A 241 -12.93 9.92 1.73
N MET A 242 -13.13 9.07 2.73
CA MET A 242 -14.45 8.82 3.32
C MET A 242 -15.12 10.11 3.82
N TYR A 243 -14.36 10.98 4.47
CA TYR A 243 -14.83 12.30 4.88
C TYR A 243 -15.24 13.14 3.67
N ASN A 244 -14.40 13.27 2.64
CA ASN A 244 -14.75 14.03 1.43
C ASN A 244 -15.97 13.44 0.70
N VAL A 245 -16.10 12.12 0.60
CA VAL A 245 -17.29 11.44 0.05
C VAL A 245 -18.54 11.80 0.84
N SER A 246 -18.45 11.84 2.18
CA SER A 246 -19.58 12.23 3.01
C SER A 246 -20.05 13.66 2.73
N LEU A 247 -19.11 14.59 2.49
CA LEU A 247 -19.42 15.96 2.09
C LEU A 247 -20.05 16.00 0.69
N CYS A 248 -19.49 15.29 -0.29
CA CYS A 248 -20.05 15.19 -1.64
C CYS A 248 -21.52 14.75 -1.63
N TYR A 249 -21.88 13.71 -0.86
CA TYR A 249 -23.27 13.28 -0.70
C TYR A 249 -24.12 14.25 0.11
N SER A 250 -23.53 14.99 1.04
CA SER A 250 -24.26 15.97 1.87
C SER A 250 -24.76 17.15 1.04
N VAL A 251 -23.93 17.64 0.11
CA VAL A 251 -24.26 18.80 -0.74
C VAL A 251 -24.70 18.44 -2.17
N GLY A 252 -24.56 17.18 -2.58
CA GLY A 252 -24.89 16.74 -3.95
C GLY A 252 -23.84 17.14 -4.99
N GLN A 253 -22.57 17.24 -4.59
CA GLN A 253 -21.49 17.67 -5.47
C GLN A 253 -20.86 16.45 -6.16
N GLY A 254 -20.97 16.36 -7.49
CA GLY A 254 -20.45 15.24 -8.28
C GLY A 254 -21.24 13.92 -8.16
N VAL A 255 -22.17 13.83 -7.22
CA VAL A 255 -23.13 12.74 -6.99
C VAL A 255 -24.47 13.32 -6.51
N PRO A 256 -25.61 12.66 -6.73
CA PRO A 256 -26.89 13.11 -6.18
C PRO A 256 -26.83 13.22 -4.65
N GLN A 257 -27.47 14.27 -4.11
CA GLN A 257 -27.52 14.48 -2.66
C GLN A 257 -28.19 13.28 -1.97
N ASN A 258 -27.54 12.75 -0.94
CA ASN A 258 -28.07 11.64 -0.16
C ASN A 258 -27.58 11.71 1.30
N ARG A 259 -28.41 12.29 2.17
CA ARG A 259 -28.09 12.46 3.60
C ARG A 259 -27.81 11.15 4.33
N LYS A 260 -28.47 10.05 3.94
CA LYS A 260 -28.27 8.73 4.57
C LYS A 260 -26.89 8.16 4.22
N LEU A 261 -26.47 8.27 2.96
CA LEU A 261 -25.12 7.87 2.54
C LEU A 261 -24.05 8.80 3.13
N ALA A 262 -24.30 10.12 3.18
CA ALA A 262 -23.42 11.07 3.82
C ALA A 262 -23.14 10.68 5.28
N ARG A 263 -24.18 10.44 6.09
CA ARG A 263 -24.01 10.00 7.49
C ARG A 263 -23.25 8.68 7.62
N LYS A 264 -23.51 7.71 6.73
CA LYS A 264 -22.78 6.43 6.72
C LYS A 264 -21.29 6.62 6.46
N TRP A 265 -20.92 7.41 5.46
CA TRP A 265 -19.51 7.68 5.13
C TRP A 265 -18.83 8.53 6.21
N MET A 266 -19.53 9.51 6.79
CA MET A 266 -19.04 10.31 7.91
C MET A 266 -18.68 9.42 9.10
N LYS A 267 -19.60 8.53 9.51
CA LYS A 267 -19.37 7.57 10.58
C LYS A 267 -18.16 6.67 10.27
N ARG A 268 -18.06 6.14 9.05
CA ARG A 268 -16.91 5.31 8.64
C ARG A 268 -15.59 6.07 8.74
N ALA A 269 -15.56 7.34 8.32
CA ALA A 269 -14.38 8.19 8.45
C ALA A 269 -14.00 8.41 9.92
N ALA A 270 -15.00 8.66 10.79
CA ALA A 270 -14.82 8.83 12.22
C ALA A 270 -14.26 7.56 12.89
N ASP A 271 -14.84 6.40 12.56
CA ASP A 271 -14.40 5.08 13.04
C ASP A 271 -12.96 4.77 12.62
N GLN A 272 -12.53 5.27 11.44
CA GLN A 272 -11.17 5.13 10.93
C GLN A 272 -10.20 6.24 11.41
N GLY A 273 -10.58 7.02 12.42
CA GLY A 273 -9.68 7.96 13.08
C GLY A 273 -9.58 9.35 12.43
N HIS A 274 -10.49 9.71 11.52
CA HIS A 274 -10.48 11.06 10.95
C HIS A 274 -11.03 12.09 11.95
N SER A 275 -10.15 12.93 12.50
CA SER A 275 -10.45 13.86 13.61
C SER A 275 -11.68 14.75 13.36
N LYS A 276 -11.76 15.43 12.21
CA LYS A 276 -12.94 16.24 11.85
C LYS A 276 -14.22 15.42 11.72
N ALA A 277 -14.10 14.18 11.23
CA ALA A 277 -15.27 13.33 11.08
C ALA A 277 -15.76 12.84 12.46
N GLN A 278 -14.84 12.57 13.38
CA GLN A 278 -15.17 12.25 14.78
C GLN A 278 -15.88 13.43 15.45
N PHE A 279 -15.40 14.66 15.24
CA PHE A 279 -16.04 15.85 15.76
C PHE A 279 -17.47 16.03 15.21
N GLU A 280 -17.65 16.01 13.88
CA GLU A 280 -18.95 16.18 13.24
C GLU A 280 -19.92 15.03 13.58
N HIS A 281 -19.43 13.79 13.64
CA HIS A 281 -20.25 12.66 14.06
C HIS A 281 -20.63 12.75 15.55
N GLY A 282 -19.73 13.20 16.41
CA GLY A 282 -19.97 13.45 17.83
C GLY A 282 -21.06 14.51 18.05
N LEU A 283 -21.05 15.60 17.28
CA LEU A 283 -22.11 16.61 17.28
C LEU A 283 -23.46 16.03 16.84
N THR A 284 -23.45 15.20 15.80
CA THR A 284 -24.67 14.52 15.32
C THR A 284 -25.26 13.64 16.41
N LEU A 285 -24.43 12.80 17.06
CA LEU A 285 -24.85 11.93 18.16
C LEU A 285 -25.37 12.72 19.38
N PHE A 286 -24.81 13.89 19.65
CA PHE A 286 -25.31 14.77 20.71
C PHE A 286 -26.72 15.26 20.39
N SER A 287 -26.95 15.72 19.16
CA SER A 287 -28.28 16.17 18.71
C SER A 287 -29.31 15.03 18.69
N GLU A 288 -28.87 13.79 18.47
CA GLU A 288 -29.70 12.58 18.52
C GLU A 288 -29.92 12.05 19.96
N GLY A 289 -29.34 12.69 20.98
CA GLY A 289 -29.48 12.30 22.39
C GLY A 289 -28.55 11.15 22.84
N ALA A 290 -27.69 10.63 21.97
CA ALA A 290 -26.72 9.59 22.28
C ALA A 290 -25.47 10.16 22.99
N MET A 291 -25.68 10.80 24.15
CA MET A 291 -24.69 11.64 24.84
C MET A 291 -23.38 10.90 25.17
N LEU A 292 -23.43 9.66 25.66
CA LEU A 292 -22.21 8.89 25.98
C LEU A 292 -21.35 8.63 24.73
N LYS A 293 -21.99 8.25 23.60
CA LYS A 293 -21.29 8.04 22.34
C LYS A 293 -20.73 9.36 21.81
N SER A 294 -21.48 10.46 21.95
CA SER A 294 -21.00 11.79 21.58
C SER A 294 -19.71 12.17 22.32
N VAL A 295 -19.68 12.03 23.66
CA VAL A 295 -18.48 12.30 24.46
C VAL A 295 -17.29 11.46 23.99
N LEU A 296 -17.49 10.17 23.70
CA LEU A 296 -16.44 9.30 23.18
C LEU A 296 -15.84 9.82 21.87
N TYR A 297 -16.67 10.15 20.87
CA TYR A 297 -16.17 10.66 19.59
C TYR A 297 -15.53 12.05 19.72
N LEU A 298 -16.05 12.92 20.58
CA LEU A 298 -15.46 14.24 20.84
C LEU A 298 -14.09 14.14 21.51
N GLU A 299 -13.93 13.23 22.48
CA GLU A 299 -12.63 12.91 23.09
C GLU A 299 -11.62 12.38 22.06
N LEU A 300 -12.05 11.50 21.16
CA LEU A 300 -11.18 11.01 20.08
C LEU A 300 -10.78 12.15 19.12
N ALA A 301 -11.71 13.04 18.80
CA ALA A 301 -11.45 14.20 17.95
C ALA A 301 -10.44 15.16 18.58
N GLU A 302 -10.56 15.42 19.88
CA GLU A 302 -9.63 16.25 20.65
C GLU A 302 -8.21 15.68 20.62
N ARG A 303 -8.07 14.38 20.89
CA ARG A 303 -6.77 13.67 20.76
C ARG A 303 -6.22 13.71 19.34
N GLY A 304 -7.11 13.78 18.35
CA GLY A 304 -6.79 13.99 16.94
C GLY A 304 -6.40 15.43 16.58
N GLY A 305 -6.54 16.38 17.49
CA GLY A 305 -6.17 17.79 17.33
C GLY A 305 -7.33 18.75 17.08
N GLU A 306 -8.59 18.30 17.13
CA GLU A 306 -9.76 19.20 17.03
C GLU A 306 -10.01 19.89 18.38
N THR A 307 -9.37 21.03 18.61
CA THR A 307 -9.47 21.77 19.88
C THR A 307 -10.90 22.20 20.22
N ALA A 308 -11.73 22.47 19.21
CA ALA A 308 -13.15 22.79 19.37
C ALA A 308 -13.95 21.65 20.03
N ALA A 309 -13.47 20.40 19.94
CA ALA A 309 -14.10 19.25 20.56
C ALA A 309 -14.11 19.34 22.08
N THR A 310 -13.09 19.96 22.69
CA THR A 310 -12.94 20.11 24.14
C THR A 310 -14.14 20.81 24.76
N HIS A 311 -14.47 22.00 24.25
CA HIS A 311 -15.57 22.81 24.79
C HIS A 311 -16.92 22.11 24.62
N VAL A 312 -17.17 21.53 23.45
CA VAL A 312 -18.41 20.79 23.19
C VAL A 312 -18.50 19.58 24.13
N LYS A 313 -17.42 18.82 24.31
CA LYS A 313 -17.35 17.66 25.20
C LYS A 313 -17.72 18.03 26.64
N GLU A 314 -17.17 19.12 27.16
CA GLU A 314 -17.48 19.64 28.50
C GLU A 314 -18.96 20.00 28.63
N VAL A 315 -19.54 20.66 27.62
CA VAL A 315 -20.98 20.97 27.59
C VAL A 315 -21.83 19.70 27.64
N VAL A 316 -21.47 18.67 26.86
CA VAL A 316 -22.19 17.38 26.86
C VAL A 316 -22.06 16.68 28.23
N GLN A 317 -20.87 16.68 28.83
CA GLN A 317 -20.61 16.09 30.15
C GLN A 317 -21.38 16.79 31.27
N HIS A 318 -21.46 18.12 31.23
CA HIS A 318 -22.25 18.88 32.19
C HIS A 318 -23.74 18.53 32.09
N ARG A 319 -24.29 18.44 30.88
CA ARG A 319 -25.69 18.01 30.66
C ARG A 319 -25.95 16.58 31.12
N LEU A 320 -25.03 15.65 30.83
CA LEU A 320 -25.08 14.27 31.32
C LEU A 320 -25.15 14.21 32.86
N SER A 321 -24.31 15.00 33.53
CA SER A 321 -24.24 15.06 34.99
C SER A 321 -25.48 15.71 35.62
N ALA A 322 -26.09 16.68 34.94
CA ALA A 322 -27.35 17.28 35.39
C ALA A 322 -28.51 16.28 35.28
N ASN A 323 -28.59 15.52 34.18
CA ASN A 323 -29.63 14.52 33.98
C ASN A 323 -29.52 13.35 34.99
N SER A 324 -28.30 12.92 35.34
CA SER A 324 -28.13 11.87 36.35
C SER A 324 -28.54 12.33 37.75
N ARG A 325 -28.28 13.60 38.11
CA ARG A 325 -28.74 14.20 39.37
C ARG A 325 -30.26 14.38 39.41
N ALA A 326 -30.90 14.69 38.29
CA ALA A 326 -32.35 14.86 38.20
C ALA A 326 -33.14 13.53 38.30
N HIS A 327 -32.49 12.39 38.01
CA HIS A 327 -33.10 11.05 38.05
C HIS A 327 -32.68 10.22 39.29
N GLY A 328 -31.78 10.73 40.12
CA GLY A 328 -31.57 10.22 41.48
C GLY A 328 -32.54 10.92 42.43
N LEU A 329 -33.68 10.27 42.74
CA LEU A 329 -34.51 10.66 43.88
C LEU A 329 -33.77 10.36 45.19
N PRO A 330 -34.01 11.16 46.26
CA PRO A 330 -33.25 11.16 47.51
C PRO A 330 -33.25 9.85 48.29
#